data_AF-A0A8H7K490-F1
#
_entry.id   AF-A0A8H7K490-F1
#
_cell.length_a   1.000
_cell.length_b   1.000
_cell.length_c   1.000
_cell.angle_alpha   90.00
_cell.angle_beta   90.00
_cell.angle_gamma   90.00
#
_symmetry.space_group_name_H-M   'P 1'
#
loop_
_entity.id
_entity.type
_entity.pdbx_description
1 polymer ?
#
loop_
_entity_poly.entity_id
_entity_poly.type
_entity_poly.pdbx_seq_one_letter_code
_entity_poly.pdbx_strand_id
1 'polypeptide(L)'
;MTKIPSNVQYGDGHYSTSVVDLGDIGKYVALIIKDPRTLNKYVFAYNEVWTHDAMFKLVEELSGETVERQSVPEEALEAGIQEASKAYEQDPSYKNFVLLLVQQYANQNWIRGDNLPETGTYLGYLLSKDLYPDFKFVGLRNFAKEALAGKAQPVYTTKTFDF
;
A
#
# COMPACT_ATOMS: atom_id res chain seq x y z
N MET A 1 -4.85 -15.32 -12.30
CA MET A 1 -3.73 -14.82 -11.48
C MET A 1 -3.46 -15.86 -10.39
N THR A 2 -2.28 -16.47 -10.38
CA THR A 2 -1.78 -17.06 -9.13
C THR A 2 -1.68 -15.90 -8.17
N LYS A 3 -2.51 -15.89 -7.12
CA LYS A 3 -2.30 -14.97 -5.99
C LYS A 3 -0.82 -15.15 -5.64
N ILE A 4 -0.02 -14.10 -5.66
CA ILE A 4 1.36 -14.17 -5.17
C ILE A 4 1.23 -13.76 -3.71
N PRO A 5 0.95 -14.70 -2.77
CA PRO A 5 1.06 -14.36 -1.36
C PRO A 5 2.48 -13.85 -1.14
N SER A 6 2.58 -12.65 -0.59
CA SER A 6 3.85 -12.12 -0.13
C SER A 6 3.89 -12.30 1.38
N ASN A 7 4.91 -13.01 1.84
CA ASN A 7 5.29 -13.07 3.24
C ASN A 7 6.52 -12.19 3.53
N VAL A 8 6.85 -11.26 2.62
CA VAL A 8 8.01 -10.38 2.75
C VAL A 8 7.73 -9.28 3.77
N GLN A 9 8.65 -9.12 4.73
CA GLN A 9 8.68 -8.00 5.65
C GLN A 9 9.91 -7.14 5.35
N TYR A 10 9.72 -5.86 5.06
CA TYR A 10 10.81 -4.93 4.77
C TYR A 10 11.30 -4.21 6.04
N GLY A 11 12.61 -3.96 6.09
CA GLY A 11 13.26 -3.33 7.23
C GLY A 11 13.01 -4.11 8.53
N ASP A 12 12.82 -3.37 9.62
CA ASP A 12 12.49 -3.94 10.92
C ASP A 12 10.98 -4.20 11.13
N GLY A 13 10.16 -3.83 10.15
CA GLY A 13 8.70 -3.96 10.18
C GLY A 13 7.95 -2.85 10.94
N HIS A 14 8.65 -1.84 11.51
CA HIS A 14 8.04 -0.75 12.27
C HIS A 14 7.72 0.50 11.43
N TYR A 15 8.20 0.55 10.20
CA TYR A 15 7.77 1.59 9.26
C TYR A 15 6.28 1.48 8.94
N SER A 16 5.65 2.65 8.84
CA SER A 16 4.21 2.80 8.64
C SER A 16 3.86 3.18 7.21
N THR A 17 2.68 2.74 6.76
CA THR A 17 2.07 3.17 5.50
C THR A 17 0.58 3.40 5.67
N SER A 18 0.01 4.31 4.88
CA SER A 18 -1.43 4.55 4.83
C SER A 18 -2.12 3.50 3.98
N VAL A 19 -3.21 2.95 4.46
CA VAL A 19 -4.06 1.99 3.74
C VAL A 19 -5.45 2.56 3.51
N VAL A 20 -6.07 2.14 2.41
CA VAL A 20 -7.44 2.49 2.05
C VAL A 20 -8.13 1.26 1.48
N ASP A 21 -9.35 1.00 1.92
CA ASP A 21 -10.19 -0.03 1.32
C ASP A 21 -10.60 0.42 -0.09
N LEU A 22 -10.56 -0.51 -1.05
CA LEU A 22 -10.86 -0.20 -2.45
C LEU A 22 -12.28 0.39 -2.63
N GLY A 23 -13.25 -0.10 -1.86
CA GLY A 23 -14.64 0.37 -1.90
C GLY A 23 -14.81 1.78 -1.33
N ASP A 24 -13.91 2.21 -0.45
CA ASP A 24 -13.92 3.57 0.11
C ASP A 24 -13.27 4.60 -0.82
N ILE A 25 -12.37 4.20 -1.72
CA ILE A 25 -11.76 5.10 -2.71
C ILE A 25 -12.86 5.83 -3.50
N GLY A 26 -13.85 5.09 -4.02
CA GLY A 26 -14.96 5.68 -4.77
C GLY A 26 -15.79 6.67 -3.94
N LYS A 27 -15.97 6.39 -2.65
CA LYS A 27 -16.70 7.28 -1.73
C LYS A 27 -15.90 8.55 -1.46
N TYR A 28 -14.59 8.45 -1.22
CA TYR A 28 -13.72 9.62 -1.09
C TYR A 28 -13.73 10.47 -2.34
N VAL A 29 -13.59 9.86 -3.52
CA VAL A 29 -13.64 10.58 -4.81
C VAL A 29 -14.96 11.34 -4.96
N ALA A 30 -16.10 10.71 -4.63
CA ALA A 30 -17.40 11.36 -4.69
C ALA A 30 -17.54 12.55 -3.71
N LEU A 31 -16.87 12.50 -2.55
CA LEU A 31 -16.81 13.62 -1.61
C LEU A 31 -15.91 14.74 -2.12
N ILE A 32 -14.73 14.39 -2.63
CA ILE A 32 -13.72 15.34 -3.11
C ILE A 32 -14.23 16.13 -4.31
N ILE A 33 -14.80 15.47 -5.33
CA ILE A 33 -15.19 16.18 -6.57
C ILE A 33 -16.26 17.26 -6.33
N LYS A 34 -17.09 17.11 -5.30
CA LYS A 34 -18.15 18.08 -4.96
C LYS A 34 -17.72 19.12 -3.91
N ASP A 35 -16.56 18.97 -3.30
CA ASP A 35 -16.13 19.86 -2.21
C ASP A 35 -15.38 21.08 -2.78
N PRO A 36 -15.92 22.30 -2.66
CA PRO A 36 -15.23 23.49 -3.18
C PRO A 36 -13.88 23.74 -2.50
N ARG A 37 -13.63 23.20 -1.29
CA ARG A 37 -12.35 23.30 -0.58
C ARG A 37 -11.22 22.56 -1.32
N THR A 38 -11.54 21.58 -2.16
CA THR A 38 -10.54 20.74 -2.85
C THR A 38 -10.27 21.15 -4.30
N LEU A 39 -10.89 22.23 -4.79
CA LEU A 39 -10.64 22.74 -6.15
C LEU A 39 -9.17 23.12 -6.33
N ASN A 40 -8.51 22.55 -7.34
CA ASN A 40 -7.07 22.73 -7.61
C ASN A 40 -6.16 22.40 -6.42
N LYS A 41 -6.55 21.39 -5.62
CA LYS A 41 -5.76 20.88 -4.49
C LYS A 41 -5.50 19.39 -4.65
N TYR A 42 -4.36 18.95 -4.13
CA TYR A 42 -4.11 17.55 -3.87
C TYR A 42 -4.78 17.15 -2.55
N VAL A 43 -5.37 15.96 -2.52
CA VAL A 43 -6.02 15.40 -1.33
C VAL A 43 -5.38 14.06 -1.00
N PHE A 44 -4.89 13.92 0.23
CA PHE A 44 -4.36 12.66 0.76
C PHE A 44 -5.51 11.89 1.43
N ALA A 45 -6.06 10.90 0.71
CA ALA A 45 -7.16 10.06 1.16
C ALA A 45 -6.64 8.74 1.75
N TYR A 46 -7.03 8.43 2.98
CA TYR A 46 -6.63 7.21 3.67
C TYR A 46 -7.66 6.78 4.72
N ASN A 47 -7.73 5.47 4.97
CA ASN A 47 -8.57 4.90 6.03
C ASN A 47 -7.80 4.87 7.34
N GLU A 48 -6.64 4.21 7.35
CA GLU A 48 -5.82 3.94 8.52
C GLU A 48 -4.33 4.01 8.17
N VAL A 49 -3.48 4.09 9.19
CA VAL A 49 -2.03 3.98 9.08
C VAL A 49 -1.59 2.76 9.88
N TRP A 50 -0.75 1.92 9.29
CA TRP A 50 -0.34 0.64 9.87
C TRP A 50 1.13 0.39 9.62
N THR A 51 1.79 -0.27 10.57
CA THR A 51 3.12 -0.85 10.35
C THR A 51 3.02 -2.21 9.68
N HIS A 52 4.09 -2.61 8.99
CA HIS A 52 4.14 -3.93 8.37
C HIS A 52 3.95 -5.05 9.40
N ASP A 53 4.63 -4.97 10.54
CA ASP A 53 4.51 -5.94 11.63
C ASP A 53 3.08 -6.02 12.21
N ALA A 54 2.41 -4.87 12.37
CA ALA A 54 1.04 -4.84 12.86
C ALA A 54 0.05 -5.48 11.87
N MET A 55 0.29 -5.36 10.56
CA MET A 55 -0.52 -6.05 9.54
C MET A 55 -0.35 -7.58 9.63
N PHE A 56 0.89 -8.07 9.76
CA PHE A 56 1.13 -9.51 9.94
C PHE A 56 0.44 -10.02 11.22
N LYS A 57 0.67 -9.36 12.36
CA LYS A 57 0.05 -9.73 13.64
C LYS A 57 -1.47 -9.77 13.57
N LEU A 58 -2.09 -8.82 12.85
CA LEU A 58 -3.54 -8.81 12.65
C LEU A 58 -4.03 -10.04 11.87
N VAL A 59 -3.34 -10.42 10.81
CA VAL A 59 -3.72 -11.60 10.01
C VAL A 59 -3.53 -12.87 10.83
N GLU A 60 -2.39 -13.02 11.52
CA GLU A 60 -2.09 -14.16 12.40
C GLU A 60 -3.12 -14.30 13.53
N GLU A 61 -3.50 -13.18 14.17
CA GLU A 61 -4.54 -13.15 15.21
C GLU A 61 -5.89 -13.63 14.66
N LEU A 62 -6.29 -13.17 13.48
CA LEU A 62 -7.59 -13.47 12.91
C LEU A 62 -7.67 -14.87 12.28
N SER A 63 -6.57 -15.40 11.75
CA SER A 63 -6.52 -16.75 11.17
C SER A 63 -6.25 -17.84 12.21
N GLY A 64 -5.56 -17.51 13.30
CA GLY A 64 -5.03 -18.49 14.25
C GLY A 64 -3.78 -19.22 13.73
N GLU A 65 -3.17 -18.74 12.66
CA GLU A 65 -1.98 -19.30 12.02
C GLU A 65 -0.76 -18.37 12.22
N THR A 66 0.44 -18.93 12.23
CA THR A 66 1.68 -18.14 12.16
C THR A 66 2.18 -18.10 10.73
N VAL A 67 2.62 -16.91 10.28
CA VAL A 67 3.20 -16.72 8.95
C VAL A 67 4.71 -16.69 9.07
N GLU A 68 5.40 -17.58 8.35
CA GLU A 68 6.85 -17.46 8.19
C GLU A 68 7.17 -16.20 7.38
N ARG A 69 7.85 -15.23 7.98
CA ARG A 69 8.14 -13.93 7.35
C ARG A 69 9.51 -13.96 6.68
N GLN A 70 9.57 -13.61 5.39
CA GLN A 70 10.83 -13.37 4.70
C GLN A 70 11.30 -11.94 5.00
N SER A 71 12.28 -11.77 5.88
CA SER A 71 12.85 -10.47 6.17
C SER A 71 13.72 -9.97 5.02
N VAL A 72 13.50 -8.73 4.60
CA VAL A 72 14.34 -7.99 3.64
C VAL A 72 14.87 -6.74 4.35
N PRO A 73 16.15 -6.74 4.76
CA PRO A 73 16.79 -5.57 5.35
C PRO A 73 16.78 -4.36 4.41
N GLU A 74 16.87 -3.16 4.97
CA GLU A 74 16.90 -1.91 4.21
C GLU A 74 18.04 -1.88 3.20
N GLU A 75 19.23 -2.33 3.60
CA GLU A 75 20.42 -2.35 2.76
C GLU A 75 20.26 -3.34 1.59
N ALA A 76 19.56 -4.45 1.81
CA ALA A 76 19.28 -5.42 0.76
C ALA A 76 18.26 -4.87 -0.24
N LEU A 77 17.25 -4.12 0.23
CA LEU A 77 16.30 -3.43 -0.63
C LEU A 77 16.98 -2.33 -1.46
N GLU A 78 17.85 -1.53 -0.84
CA GLU A 78 18.61 -0.49 -1.53
C GLU A 78 19.52 -1.08 -2.61
N ALA A 79 20.26 -2.16 -2.30
CA ALA A 79 21.07 -2.88 -3.27
C ALA A 79 20.22 -3.42 -4.44
N GLY A 80 19.03 -3.97 -4.14
CA GLY A 80 18.09 -4.46 -5.15
C GLY A 80 17.58 -3.34 -6.07
N ILE A 81 17.35 -2.13 -5.56
CA ILE A 81 16.99 -0.96 -6.38
C ILE A 81 18.14 -0.58 -7.30
N GLN A 82 19.38 -0.53 -6.78
CA GLN A 82 20.55 -0.17 -7.58
C GLN A 82 20.79 -1.16 -8.73
N GLU A 83 20.69 -2.47 -8.44
CA GLU A 83 20.82 -3.52 -9.45
C GLU A 83 19.70 -3.42 -10.51
N ALA A 84 18.45 -3.28 -10.08
CA ALA A 84 17.32 -3.15 -11.00
C ALA A 84 17.39 -1.87 -11.84
N SER A 85 17.91 -0.76 -11.29
CA SER A 85 18.11 0.50 -12.02
C SER A 85 19.13 0.30 -13.13
N LYS A 86 20.28 -0.30 -12.81
CA LYS A 86 21.32 -0.62 -13.78
C LYS A 86 20.81 -1.55 -14.89
N ALA A 87 20.03 -2.57 -14.54
CA ALA A 87 19.44 -3.49 -15.52
C ALA A 87 18.46 -2.76 -16.46
N TYR A 88 17.62 -1.86 -15.93
CA TYR A 88 16.70 -1.06 -16.73
C TYR A 88 17.42 -0.04 -17.63
N GLU A 89 18.48 0.60 -17.14
CA GLU A 89 19.31 1.51 -17.95
C GLU A 89 20.01 0.79 -19.12
N GLN A 90 20.42 -0.46 -18.91
CA GLN A 90 21.04 -1.29 -19.94
C GLN A 90 20.02 -1.83 -20.95
N ASP A 91 18.85 -2.26 -20.46
CA ASP A 91 17.75 -2.77 -21.26
C ASP A 91 16.40 -2.28 -20.68
N PRO A 92 15.77 -1.25 -21.28
CA PRO A 92 14.51 -0.70 -20.81
C PRO A 92 13.29 -1.55 -21.23
N SER A 93 13.43 -2.87 -21.18
CA SER A 93 12.35 -3.80 -21.45
C SER A 93 11.28 -3.74 -20.35
N TYR A 94 10.04 -4.13 -20.71
CA TYR A 94 8.92 -4.17 -19.76
C TYR A 94 9.24 -5.00 -18.50
N LYS A 95 9.97 -6.10 -18.66
CA LYS A 95 10.42 -6.94 -17.56
C LYS A 95 11.31 -6.17 -16.58
N ASN A 96 12.35 -5.50 -17.07
CA ASN A 96 13.27 -4.76 -16.20
C ASN A 96 12.58 -3.54 -15.56
N PHE A 97 11.65 -2.90 -16.28
CA PHE A 97 10.79 -1.87 -15.71
C PHE A 97 9.98 -2.40 -14.52
N VAL A 98 9.31 -3.55 -14.67
CA VAL A 98 8.49 -4.14 -13.58
C VAL A 98 9.37 -4.50 -12.38
N LEU A 99 10.56 -5.07 -12.59
CA LEU A 99 11.49 -5.39 -11.51
C LEU A 99 11.92 -4.13 -10.75
N LEU A 100 12.28 -3.07 -11.46
CA LEU A 100 12.63 -1.78 -10.85
C LEU A 100 11.45 -1.16 -10.10
N LEU A 101 10.26 -1.18 -10.71
CA LEU A 101 9.02 -0.66 -10.13
C LEU A 101 8.71 -1.34 -8.79
N VAL A 102 8.78 -2.68 -8.72
CA VAL A 102 8.46 -3.42 -7.50
C VAL A 102 9.40 -3.04 -6.35
N GLN A 103 10.71 -2.94 -6.62
CA GLN A 103 11.70 -2.57 -5.59
C GLN A 103 11.52 -1.13 -5.11
N GLN A 104 11.37 -0.18 -6.04
CA GLN A 104 11.16 1.23 -5.69
C GLN A 104 9.83 1.45 -4.95
N TYR A 105 8.78 0.73 -5.36
CA TYR A 105 7.48 0.81 -4.70
C TYR A 105 7.50 0.23 -3.28
N ALA A 106 8.23 -0.86 -3.05
CA ALA A 106 8.45 -1.38 -1.71
C ALA A 106 9.17 -0.37 -0.81
N ASN A 107 10.25 0.25 -1.30
CA ASN A 107 10.98 1.27 -0.55
C ASN A 107 10.12 2.51 -0.24
N GLN A 108 9.32 2.94 -1.21
CA GLN A 108 8.39 4.06 -1.04
C GLN A 108 7.34 3.79 0.05
N ASN A 109 6.78 2.58 0.09
CA ASN A 109 5.74 2.22 1.06
C ASN A 109 6.29 1.89 2.44
N TRP A 110 7.44 1.22 2.51
CA TRP A 110 7.88 0.55 3.73
C TRP A 110 9.15 1.09 4.35
N ILE A 111 9.86 2.02 3.72
CA ILE A 111 11.10 2.58 4.29
C ILE A 111 11.05 4.12 4.30
N ARG A 112 10.81 4.73 3.13
CA ARG A 112 10.94 6.19 2.97
C ARG A 112 9.79 7.00 3.60
N GLY A 113 8.65 6.36 3.87
CA GLY A 113 7.51 7.00 4.52
C GLY A 113 6.73 7.97 3.61
N ASP A 114 6.82 7.82 2.28
CA ASP A 114 6.17 8.76 1.37
C ASP A 114 4.64 8.68 1.43
N ASN A 115 4.10 7.52 1.81
CA ASN A 115 2.66 7.25 1.90
C ASN A 115 2.10 7.53 3.31
N LEU A 116 2.57 8.60 3.95
CA LEU A 116 2.15 9.00 5.30
C LEU A 116 1.39 10.33 5.29
N PRO A 117 0.41 10.52 6.19
CA PRO A 117 -0.32 11.80 6.30
C PRO A 117 0.60 12.99 6.60
N GLU A 118 1.67 12.77 7.35
CA GLU A 118 2.69 13.78 7.66
C GLU A 118 3.41 14.24 6.38
N THR A 119 3.78 13.29 5.51
CA THR A 119 4.38 13.59 4.20
C THR A 119 3.39 14.33 3.30
N GLY A 120 2.11 13.90 3.28
CA GLY A 120 1.06 14.62 2.57
C GLY A 120 0.91 16.07 3.05
N THR A 121 0.93 16.28 4.36
CA THR A 121 0.84 17.61 4.99
C THR A 121 2.05 18.46 4.62
N TYR A 122 3.26 17.90 4.70
CA TYR A 122 4.50 18.56 4.30
C TYR A 122 4.47 19.04 2.84
N LEU A 123 3.89 18.24 1.94
CA LEU A 123 3.70 18.59 0.52
C LEU A 123 2.52 19.56 0.26
N GLY A 124 1.80 19.98 1.30
CA GLY A 124 0.66 20.90 1.20
C GLY A 124 -0.64 20.23 0.74
N TYR A 125 -0.79 18.91 0.91
CA TYR A 125 -2.01 18.19 0.56
C TYR A 125 -3.06 18.38 1.67
N LEU A 126 -4.33 18.36 1.29
CA LEU A 126 -5.43 18.35 2.26
C LEU A 126 -5.64 16.90 2.75
N LEU A 127 -5.75 16.70 4.06
CA LEU A 127 -6.03 15.37 4.59
C LEU A 127 -7.52 15.07 4.54
N SER A 128 -7.87 13.88 4.06
CA SER A 128 -9.26 13.41 4.05
C SER A 128 -9.90 13.38 5.44
N LYS A 129 -9.12 13.13 6.51
CA LYS A 129 -9.61 13.12 7.89
C LYS A 129 -9.97 14.51 8.40
N ASP A 130 -9.30 15.55 7.91
CA ASP A 130 -9.63 16.94 8.26
C ASP A 130 -10.83 17.45 7.45
N LEU A 131 -10.89 17.06 6.17
CA LEU A 131 -12.00 17.42 5.29
C LEU A 131 -13.31 16.73 5.69
N TYR A 132 -13.22 15.45 6.07
CA TYR A 132 -14.35 14.55 6.29
C TYR A 132 -14.19 13.73 7.60
N PRO A 133 -14.20 14.39 8.78
CA PRO A 133 -13.93 13.71 10.06
C PRO A 133 -14.95 12.62 10.41
N ASP A 134 -16.19 12.74 9.90
CA ASP A 134 -17.27 11.77 10.15
C ASP A 134 -17.30 10.60 9.17
N PHE A 135 -16.38 10.56 8.20
CA PHE A 135 -16.35 9.51 7.18
C PHE A 135 -16.21 8.12 7.81
N LYS A 136 -17.19 7.25 7.54
CA LYS A 136 -17.20 5.86 8.03
C LYS A 136 -16.52 4.97 7.00
N PHE A 137 -15.26 4.63 7.29
CA PHE A 137 -14.44 3.78 6.45
C PHE A 137 -14.45 2.32 6.90
N VAL A 138 -14.05 1.42 6.00
CA VAL A 138 -13.73 0.02 6.27
C VAL A 138 -12.28 -0.07 6.73
N GLY A 139 -12.08 -0.42 8.00
CA GLY A 139 -10.76 -0.65 8.58
C GLY A 139 -10.17 -1.99 8.15
N LEU A 140 -8.85 -2.10 8.20
CA LEU A 140 -8.08 -3.27 7.77
C LEU A 140 -8.53 -4.57 8.46
N ARG A 141 -8.88 -4.50 9.76
CA ARG A 141 -9.43 -5.66 10.50
C ARG A 141 -10.73 -6.19 9.90
N ASN A 142 -11.64 -5.31 9.49
CA ASN A 142 -12.91 -5.74 8.91
C ASN A 142 -12.69 -6.35 7.53
N PHE A 143 -11.83 -5.74 6.72
CA PHE A 143 -11.39 -6.31 5.45
C PHE A 143 -10.73 -7.69 5.63
N ALA A 144 -9.81 -7.84 6.58
CA ALA A 144 -9.12 -9.11 6.84
C ALA A 144 -10.08 -10.23 7.27
N LYS A 145 -11.09 -9.92 8.10
CA LYS A 145 -12.17 -10.87 8.45
C LYS A 145 -12.97 -11.31 7.23
N GLU A 146 -13.31 -10.37 6.35
CA GLU A 146 -14.05 -10.67 5.12
C GLU A 146 -13.22 -11.53 4.16
N ALA A 147 -11.92 -11.24 4.04
CA ALA A 147 -10.99 -12.00 3.23
C ALA A 147 -10.80 -13.44 3.73
N LEU A 148 -10.59 -13.62 5.03
CA LEU A 148 -10.50 -14.95 5.66
C LEU A 148 -11.79 -15.75 5.56
N ALA A 149 -12.94 -15.08 5.54
CA ALA A 149 -14.24 -15.71 5.28
C ALA A 149 -14.47 -16.05 3.79
N GLY A 150 -13.52 -15.76 2.90
CA GLY A 150 -13.63 -16.00 1.46
C GLY A 150 -14.61 -15.08 0.74
N LYS A 151 -14.98 -13.94 1.35
CA LYS A 151 -16.01 -13.02 0.84
C LYS A 151 -15.43 -11.78 0.14
N ALA A 152 -14.17 -11.43 0.44
CA ALA A 152 -13.53 -10.27 -0.14
C ALA A 152 -13.35 -10.44 -1.66
N GLN A 153 -13.62 -9.36 -2.41
CA GLN A 153 -13.43 -9.32 -3.85
C GLN A 153 -11.95 -9.10 -4.19
N PRO A 154 -11.30 -9.97 -4.98
CA PRO A 154 -9.93 -9.73 -5.42
C PRO A 154 -9.88 -8.53 -6.37
N VAL A 155 -8.79 -7.78 -6.30
CA VAL A 155 -8.44 -6.82 -7.36
C VAL A 155 -8.02 -7.56 -8.64
N TYR A 156 -8.25 -6.93 -9.80
CA TYR A 156 -7.78 -7.40 -11.11
C TYR A 156 -8.29 -8.78 -11.58
N THR A 157 -9.46 -9.23 -11.11
CA THR A 157 -10.07 -10.50 -11.53
C THR A 157 -10.38 -10.61 -13.02
N THR A 158 -10.41 -9.48 -13.74
CA THR A 158 -10.71 -9.39 -15.17
C THR A 158 -9.48 -9.22 -16.07
N LYS A 159 -8.25 -9.22 -15.52
CA LYS A 159 -7.02 -9.04 -16.31
C LYS A 159 -6.07 -10.24 -16.20
N THR A 160 -5.61 -10.72 -17.34
CA THR A 160 -4.42 -11.57 -17.48
C THR A 160 -3.20 -10.69 -17.76
N PHE A 161 -2.13 -10.88 -17.00
CA PHE A 161 -0.85 -10.23 -17.21
C PHE A 161 0.15 -11.32 -17.63
N ASP A 162 0.70 -11.20 -18.83
CA ASP A 162 1.74 -12.09 -19.35
C ASP A 162 3.09 -11.47 -19.00
N PHE A 163 3.81 -12.06 -18.04
CA PHE A 163 5.17 -11.65 -17.64
C PHE A 163 6.20 -12.62 -18.21
#